data_AF-A0A6A6RL28-F1
#
_entry.id   AF-A0A6A6RL28-F1
#
_cell.length_a   1.000
_cell.length_b   1.000
_cell.length_c   1.000
_cell.angle_alpha   90.00
_cell.angle_beta   90.00
_cell.angle_gamma   90.00
#
_symmetry.space_group_name_H-M   'P 1'
#
loop_
_entity.id
_entity.type
_entity.pdbx_description
1 polymer ?
#
loop_
_entity_poly.entity_id
_entity_poly.type
_entity_poly.pdbx_seq_one_letter_code
_entity_poly.pdbx_strand_id
1 'polypeptide(L)'
;MFRTLALLSLATLALAAPVEVQGSKHVAYLASCAPDECPIGFCDPSDFNLVAAGYFANGPPKTGTATPTTFGTLSAFVGNSQWEGAKKTVRLGITGSLATNIQAGANKLKPSEIAGDAALTTSLIGASTEPFVCFRDGTTKFKAMYEGERYTCTADYYCPSLDLGAQ
;
A
#
# COMPACT_ATOMS: atom_id res chain seq x y z
N MET A 1 -59.40 -26.64 -36.30
CA MET A 1 -58.15 -25.95 -36.72
C MET A 1 -58.32 -24.48 -36.34
N PHE A 2 -57.56 -23.78 -35.51
CA PHE A 2 -56.36 -23.98 -34.70
C PHE A 2 -56.53 -23.05 -33.47
N ARG A 3 -56.14 -23.47 -32.26
CA ARG A 3 -56.21 -22.66 -31.03
C ARG A 3 -54.92 -21.84 -30.87
N THR A 4 -55.05 -20.52 -30.74
CA THR A 4 -53.95 -19.59 -30.49
C THR A 4 -53.69 -19.49 -28.98
N LEU A 5 -52.48 -19.88 -28.54
CA LEU A 5 -51.99 -19.71 -27.17
C LEU A 5 -51.02 -18.53 -27.15
N ALA A 6 -51.41 -17.45 -26.48
CA ALA A 6 -50.55 -16.30 -26.21
C ALA A 6 -49.76 -16.56 -24.91
N LEU A 7 -48.45 -16.76 -25.03
CA LEU A 7 -47.54 -16.77 -23.87
C LEU A 7 -47.24 -15.32 -23.45
N LEU A 8 -47.68 -14.93 -22.27
CA LEU A 8 -47.21 -13.73 -21.58
C LEU A 8 -45.79 -13.98 -21.05
N SER A 9 -44.82 -13.26 -21.63
CA SER A 9 -43.46 -13.15 -21.11
C SER A 9 -43.45 -12.15 -19.94
N LEU A 10 -43.29 -12.66 -18.71
CA LEU A 10 -42.97 -11.83 -17.54
C LEU A 10 -41.51 -11.39 -17.62
N ALA A 11 -41.28 -10.12 -17.91
CA ALA A 11 -39.97 -9.49 -17.79
C ALA A 11 -39.67 -9.23 -16.31
N THR A 12 -38.80 -10.06 -15.72
CA THR A 12 -38.22 -9.80 -14.39
C THR A 12 -37.15 -8.71 -14.50
N LEU A 13 -37.48 -7.49 -14.08
CA LEU A 13 -36.47 -6.45 -13.84
C LEU A 13 -35.65 -6.85 -12.61
N ALA A 14 -34.44 -7.36 -12.84
CA ALA A 14 -33.43 -7.47 -11.79
C ALA A 14 -32.92 -6.06 -11.46
N LEU A 15 -33.31 -5.53 -10.29
CA LEU A 15 -32.67 -4.34 -9.72
C LEU A 15 -31.25 -4.73 -9.29
N ALA A 16 -30.28 -4.53 -10.17
CA ALA A 16 -28.88 -4.49 -9.78
C ALA A 16 -28.64 -3.18 -9.03
N ALA A 17 -28.74 -3.22 -7.70
CA ALA A 17 -28.27 -2.12 -6.87
C ALA A 17 -26.75 -1.99 -7.05
N PRO A 18 -26.19 -0.77 -7.16
CA PRO A 18 -24.76 -0.58 -7.20
C PRO A 18 -24.17 -1.09 -5.89
N VAL A 19 -23.27 -2.07 -5.98
CA VAL A 19 -22.45 -2.50 -4.83
C VAL A 19 -21.46 -1.37 -4.57
N GLU A 20 -21.75 -0.51 -3.60
CA GLU A 20 -20.74 0.40 -3.06
C GLU A 20 -19.66 -0.47 -2.43
N VAL A 21 -18.46 -0.46 -3.01
CA VAL A 21 -17.30 -1.16 -2.48
C VAL A 21 -16.93 -0.51 -1.15
N GLN A 22 -17.48 -1.04 -0.04
CA GLN A 22 -17.11 -0.70 1.34
C GLN A 22 -15.73 -1.30 1.68
N GLY A 23 -14.70 -0.97 0.91
CA GLY A 23 -13.31 -1.30 1.27
C GLY A 23 -12.75 -0.24 2.23
N SER A 24 -11.91 -0.63 3.18
CA SER A 24 -11.12 0.33 3.97
C SER A 24 -10.37 1.26 3.03
N LYS A 25 -10.36 2.55 3.38
CA LYS A 25 -9.61 3.58 2.65
C LYS A 25 -8.11 3.48 2.96
N HIS A 26 -7.69 2.65 3.90
CA HIS A 26 -6.31 2.60 4.34
C HIS A 26 -5.45 1.87 3.31
N VAL A 27 -4.29 2.47 3.01
CA VAL A 27 -3.28 1.90 2.14
C VAL A 27 -1.91 2.11 2.75
N ALA A 28 -1.08 1.07 2.72
CA ALA A 28 0.35 1.18 2.95
C ALA A 28 1.10 1.02 1.62
N TYR A 29 2.14 1.83 1.42
CA TYR A 29 3.10 1.67 0.34
C TYR A 29 4.44 1.28 0.93
N LEU A 30 5.02 0.20 0.40
CA LEU A 30 6.40 -0.19 0.67
C LEU A 30 7.25 0.37 -0.46
N ALA A 31 8.24 1.18 -0.16
CA ALA A 31 8.89 2.02 -1.15
C ALA A 31 10.40 2.07 -0.97
N SER A 32 11.05 2.44 -2.08
CA SER A 32 12.43 2.89 -2.16
C SER A 32 12.44 4.40 -2.37
N CYS A 33 13.18 5.12 -1.55
CA CYS A 33 13.16 6.58 -1.48
C CYS A 33 14.57 7.13 -1.72
N ALA A 34 14.67 8.12 -2.62
CA ALA A 34 15.90 8.85 -2.90
C ALA A 34 15.77 10.30 -2.40
N PRO A 35 16.84 10.92 -1.89
CA PRO A 35 16.80 12.32 -1.48
C PRO A 35 16.52 13.24 -2.67
N ASP A 36 15.76 14.32 -2.44
CA ASP A 36 15.42 15.29 -3.49
C ASP A 36 16.61 16.17 -3.88
N GLU A 37 17.54 16.38 -2.95
CA GLU A 37 18.73 17.19 -3.14
C GLU A 37 19.95 16.36 -2.73
N CYS A 38 20.96 16.25 -3.61
CA CYS A 38 22.29 15.77 -3.24
C CYS A 38 23.14 17.00 -2.87
N PRO A 39 23.47 17.21 -1.59
CA PRO A 39 23.99 18.50 -1.10
C PRO A 39 25.33 18.97 -1.69
N ILE A 40 26.11 18.09 -2.36
CA ILE A 40 27.49 18.41 -2.76
C ILE A 40 27.93 17.89 -4.13
N GLY A 41 27.04 17.36 -4.98
CA GLY A 41 27.40 16.92 -6.34
C GLY A 41 28.38 15.74 -6.43
N PHE A 42 28.79 15.18 -5.29
CA PHE A 42 29.67 14.02 -5.13
C PHE A 42 29.01 12.86 -4.36
N CYS A 43 27.72 12.98 -4.03
CA CYS A 43 26.96 11.88 -3.45
C CYS A 43 26.51 10.95 -4.58
N ASP A 44 26.87 9.68 -4.53
CA ASP A 44 26.12 8.67 -5.26
C ASP A 44 24.73 8.62 -4.62
N PRO A 45 23.64 8.96 -5.33
CA PRO A 45 22.30 8.98 -4.75
C PRO A 45 21.92 7.62 -4.12
N SER A 46 22.57 6.52 -4.52
CA SER A 46 22.35 5.21 -3.89
C SER A 46 22.79 5.11 -2.44
N ASP A 47 23.77 5.91 -2.00
CA ASP A 47 24.34 5.84 -0.65
C ASP A 47 23.36 6.35 0.42
N PHE A 48 22.35 7.11 0.00
CA PHE A 48 21.34 7.73 0.86
C PHE A 48 19.93 7.21 0.59
N ASN A 49 19.81 6.14 -0.20
CA ASN A 49 18.51 5.55 -0.47
C ASN A 49 17.95 4.91 0.80
N LEU A 50 16.68 5.21 1.07
CA LEU A 50 15.94 4.65 2.18
C LEU A 50 14.95 3.62 1.67
N VAL A 51 14.81 2.52 2.42
CA VAL A 51 13.69 1.61 2.26
C VAL A 51 12.66 1.97 3.33
N ALA A 52 11.46 2.36 2.91
CA ALA A 52 10.50 2.99 3.81
C ALA A 52 9.05 2.64 3.51
N ALA A 53 8.20 2.71 4.54
CA ALA A 53 6.77 2.52 4.43
C ALA A 53 6.05 3.85 4.60
N GLY A 54 5.16 4.18 3.65
CA GLY A 54 4.24 5.31 3.73
C GLY A 54 2.81 4.82 3.90
N TYR A 55 2.14 5.24 4.96
CA TYR A 55 0.75 4.89 5.21
C TYR A 55 -0.18 6.06 4.92
N PHE A 56 -1.25 5.81 4.18
CA PHE A 56 -2.27 6.77 3.80
C PHE A 56 -3.62 6.32 4.37
N ALA A 57 -4.13 7.06 5.36
CA ALA A 57 -5.42 6.78 5.99
C ALA A 57 -6.62 7.09 5.07
N ASN A 58 -6.41 7.82 3.97
CA ASN A 58 -7.50 8.36 3.15
C ASN A 58 -7.42 7.90 1.69
N GLY A 59 -6.81 6.74 1.44
CA GLY A 59 -6.69 6.13 0.12
C GLY A 59 -5.34 6.39 -0.54
N PRO A 60 -5.15 5.84 -1.75
CA PRO A 60 -3.92 6.01 -2.50
C PRO A 60 -3.65 7.50 -2.84
N PRO A 61 -2.37 7.90 -2.97
CA PRO A 61 -2.00 9.25 -3.34
C PRO A 61 -2.58 9.61 -4.71
N LYS A 62 -3.21 10.79 -4.79
CA LYS A 62 -3.80 11.31 -6.04
C LYS A 62 -2.78 11.99 -6.95
N THR A 63 -1.62 12.36 -6.40
CA THR A 63 -0.52 13.03 -7.12
C THR A 63 0.82 12.48 -6.65
N GLY A 64 1.85 12.60 -7.49
CA GLY A 64 3.22 12.22 -7.15
C GLY A 64 3.87 13.06 -6.03
N THR A 65 3.19 14.12 -5.58
CA THR A 65 3.64 15.04 -4.52
C THR A 65 2.90 14.81 -3.21
N ALA A 66 1.97 13.85 -3.16
CA ALA A 66 1.23 13.55 -1.95
C ALA A 66 2.18 13.07 -0.85
N THR A 67 1.86 13.42 0.39
CA THR A 67 2.60 12.99 1.58
C THR A 67 1.77 11.96 2.34
N PRO A 68 2.40 10.88 2.83
CA PRO A 68 1.69 9.89 3.64
C PRO A 68 1.21 10.50 4.96
N THR A 69 0.15 9.92 5.53
CA THR A 69 -0.35 10.27 6.87
C THR A 69 0.69 9.97 7.95
N THR A 70 1.43 8.88 7.78
CA THR A 70 2.60 8.56 8.61
C THR A 70 3.64 7.84 7.77
N PHE A 71 4.90 7.98 8.16
CA PHE A 71 6.05 7.47 7.44
C PHE A 71 7.00 6.79 8.43
N GLY A 72 7.62 5.71 8.00
CA GLY A 72 8.64 5.02 8.77
C GLY A 72 9.66 4.36 7.86
N THR A 73 10.89 4.24 8.34
CA THR A 73 12.01 3.65 7.59
C THR A 73 12.34 2.28 8.15
N LEU A 74 12.85 1.38 7.30
CA LEU A 74 13.55 0.21 7.78
C LEU A 74 14.92 0.61 8.29
N SER A 75 15.35 -0.01 9.40
CA SER A 75 16.71 0.19 9.90
C SER A 75 17.72 -0.34 8.89
N ALA A 76 18.50 0.58 8.29
CA ALA A 76 19.55 0.29 7.33
C ALA A 76 20.66 -0.60 7.91
N PHE A 77 20.88 -0.53 9.23
CA PHE A 77 21.94 -1.26 9.94
C PHE A 77 21.82 -2.79 9.90
N VAL A 78 20.67 -3.34 9.50
CA VAL A 78 20.40 -4.79 9.54
C VAL A 78 20.43 -5.43 8.13
N GLY A 79 21.09 -4.80 7.16
CA GLY A 79 21.13 -5.29 5.78
C GLY A 79 19.77 -5.23 5.07
N ASN A 80 18.88 -4.36 5.56
CA ASN A 80 17.54 -4.17 5.01
C ASN A 80 17.55 -3.20 3.83
N SER A 81 18.15 -3.62 2.70
CA SER A 81 18.19 -2.83 1.47
C SER A 81 16.99 -3.05 0.54
N GLN A 82 16.09 -3.98 0.88
CA GLN A 82 14.93 -4.33 0.07
C GLN A 82 13.81 -4.91 0.96
N TRP A 83 12.62 -5.13 0.40
CA TRP A 83 11.44 -5.63 1.13
C TRP A 83 11.30 -7.15 1.11
N GLU A 84 11.84 -7.82 0.10
CA GLU A 84 11.60 -9.21 -0.24
C GLU A 84 12.40 -10.18 0.64
N GLY A 85 11.85 -11.39 0.78
CA GLY A 85 12.57 -12.58 1.25
C GLY A 85 12.73 -12.70 2.76
N ALA A 86 12.22 -11.74 3.53
CA ALA A 86 12.17 -11.82 4.98
C ALA A 86 10.98 -11.04 5.54
N LYS A 87 10.52 -11.44 6.73
CA LYS A 87 9.58 -10.64 7.50
C LYS A 87 10.27 -9.40 8.03
N LYS A 88 9.67 -8.23 7.82
CA LYS A 88 10.23 -6.94 8.24
C LYS A 88 9.19 -6.12 8.96
N THR A 89 9.65 -5.34 9.94
CA THR A 89 8.77 -4.48 10.74
C THR A 89 9.26 -3.04 10.66
N VAL A 90 8.33 -2.13 10.35
CA VAL A 90 8.57 -0.69 10.36
C VAL A 90 7.68 -0.03 11.40
N ARG A 91 8.26 0.90 12.17
CA ARG A 91 7.49 1.74 13.10
C ARG A 91 6.94 2.95 12.36
N LEU A 92 5.61 3.13 12.39
CA LEU A 92 4.89 4.22 11.73
C LEU A 92 4.45 5.28 12.74
N GLY A 93 5.40 5.82 13.51
CA GLY A 93 5.14 6.86 14.52
C GLY A 93 4.14 6.39 15.58
N ILE A 94 3.03 7.13 15.76
CA ILE A 94 1.96 6.78 16.70
C ILE A 94 0.96 5.76 16.14
N THR A 95 0.89 5.63 14.81
CA THR A 95 -0.11 4.80 14.14
C THR A 95 0.04 3.33 14.52
N GLY A 96 1.28 2.84 14.60
CA GLY A 96 1.51 1.44 14.92
C GLY A 96 2.82 0.91 14.38
N SER A 97 2.92 -0.42 14.41
CA SER A 97 4.02 -1.18 13.82
C SER A 97 3.48 -1.97 12.64
N LEU A 98 4.03 -1.71 11.45
CA LEU A 98 3.68 -2.42 10.23
C LEU A 98 4.63 -3.59 10.06
N ALA A 99 4.13 -4.81 10.23
CA ALA A 99 4.83 -6.04 9.86
C ALA A 99 4.53 -6.38 8.40
N THR A 100 5.53 -6.81 7.65
CA THR A 100 5.43 -7.12 6.22
C THR A 100 6.05 -8.48 5.95
N ASN A 101 5.52 -9.18 4.95
CA ASN A 101 5.97 -10.49 4.51
C ASN A 101 5.91 -10.55 2.98
N ILE A 102 6.93 -10.01 2.33
CA ILE A 102 7.03 -9.97 0.87
C ILE A 102 7.84 -11.17 0.38
N GLN A 103 7.30 -11.90 -0.59
CA GLN A 103 7.91 -13.11 -1.13
C GLN A 103 9.27 -12.81 -1.77
N ALA A 104 10.21 -13.75 -1.64
CA ALA A 104 11.50 -13.65 -2.30
C ALA A 104 11.31 -13.57 -3.83
N GLY A 105 11.94 -12.57 -4.47
CA GLY A 105 11.82 -12.36 -5.91
C GLY A 105 10.53 -11.67 -6.37
N ALA A 106 9.71 -11.15 -5.44
CA ALA A 106 8.48 -10.43 -5.77
C ALA A 106 8.70 -9.19 -6.66
N ASN A 107 9.92 -8.63 -6.67
CA ASN A 107 10.29 -7.54 -7.56
C ASN A 107 10.23 -7.90 -9.06
N LYS A 108 10.28 -9.20 -9.39
CA LYS A 108 10.18 -9.74 -10.76
C LYS A 108 8.76 -10.05 -11.19
N LEU A 109 7.78 -9.92 -10.29
CA LEU A 109 6.38 -10.10 -10.61
C LEU A 109 5.90 -9.02 -11.59
N LYS A 110 4.85 -9.32 -12.32
CA LYS A 110 4.20 -8.29 -13.13
C LYS A 110 3.47 -7.30 -12.21
N PRO A 111 3.32 -6.04 -12.63
CA PRO A 111 2.48 -5.08 -11.90
C PRO A 111 1.11 -5.68 -11.58
N SER A 112 0.62 -5.39 -10.38
CA SER A 112 -0.66 -5.88 -9.84
C SER A 112 -0.73 -7.38 -9.50
N GLU A 113 0.37 -8.15 -9.61
CA GLU A 113 0.43 -9.49 -9.05
C GLU A 113 0.67 -9.46 -7.53
N ILE A 114 0.12 -10.44 -6.82
CA ILE A 114 0.25 -10.57 -5.36
C ILE A 114 1.70 -10.87 -5.01
N ALA A 115 2.32 -9.98 -4.24
CA ALA A 115 3.70 -10.05 -3.80
C ALA A 115 3.84 -10.58 -2.36
N GLY A 116 2.79 -10.47 -1.55
CA GLY A 116 2.81 -10.87 -0.15
C GLY A 116 1.70 -10.22 0.66
N ASP A 117 1.96 -10.08 1.96
CA ASP A 117 1.01 -9.56 2.94
C ASP A 117 1.67 -8.59 3.93
N ALA A 118 0.85 -7.80 4.62
CA ALA A 118 1.29 -6.97 5.72
C ALA A 118 0.21 -6.87 6.80
N ALA A 119 0.61 -6.47 8.00
CA ALA A 119 -0.28 -6.30 9.15
C ALA A 119 0.16 -5.07 9.95
N LEU A 120 -0.76 -4.14 10.17
CA LEU A 120 -0.54 -2.95 10.99
C LEU A 120 -1.13 -3.17 12.38
N THR A 121 -0.28 -3.33 13.38
CA THR A 121 -0.72 -3.39 14.77
C THR A 121 -0.69 -1.98 15.37
N THR A 122 -1.86 -1.46 15.72
CA THR A 122 -2.03 -0.13 16.33
C THR A 122 -1.59 -0.17 17.79
N SER A 123 -1.02 0.94 18.29
CA SER A 123 -0.50 1.04 19.66
C SER A 123 -1.38 1.88 20.60
N LEU A 124 -2.56 2.31 20.16
CA LEU A 124 -3.49 3.07 21.00
C LEU A 124 -4.33 2.14 21.88
N ILE A 125 -5.04 2.71 22.87
CA ILE A 125 -5.85 1.98 23.86
C ILE A 125 -6.80 1.01 23.12
N GLY A 126 -6.52 -0.29 23.25
CA GLY A 126 -7.14 -1.34 22.43
C GLY A 126 -6.33 -1.63 21.17
N ALA A 127 -5.27 -2.43 21.30
CA ALA A 127 -4.47 -2.84 20.15
C ALA A 127 -5.33 -3.61 19.14
N SER A 128 -5.44 -3.07 17.94
CA SER A 128 -6.07 -3.73 16.79
C SER A 128 -5.00 -4.08 15.77
N THR A 129 -5.21 -5.16 15.01
CA THR A 129 -4.35 -5.52 13.89
C THR A 129 -5.16 -5.44 12.61
N GLU A 130 -4.78 -4.53 11.74
CA GLU A 130 -5.37 -4.34 10.42
C GLU A 130 -4.58 -5.16 9.39
N PRO A 131 -5.21 -6.11 8.67
CA PRO A 131 -4.56 -6.91 7.64
C PRO A 131 -4.51 -6.20 6.29
N PHE A 132 -3.46 -6.43 5.52
CA PHE A 132 -3.23 -5.89 4.19
C PHE A 132 -2.75 -6.99 3.24
N VAL A 133 -3.14 -6.90 1.97
CA VAL A 133 -2.55 -7.69 0.88
C VAL A 133 -1.64 -6.79 0.06
N CYS A 134 -0.46 -7.24 -0.33
CA CYS A 134 0.50 -6.42 -1.07
C CYS A 134 0.64 -6.90 -2.51
N PHE A 135 0.55 -5.96 -3.44
CA PHE A 135 0.73 -6.17 -4.88
C PHE A 135 1.97 -5.45 -5.38
N ARG A 136 2.61 -5.98 -6.43
CA ARG A 136 3.69 -5.28 -7.11
C ARG A 136 3.18 -3.99 -7.74
N ASP A 137 3.81 -2.86 -7.43
CA ASP A 137 3.48 -1.54 -8.00
C ASP A 137 4.58 -1.10 -8.96
N GLY A 138 5.68 -0.56 -8.43
CA GLY A 138 6.85 -0.11 -9.19
C GLY A 138 6.70 1.25 -9.87
N THR A 139 5.56 1.94 -9.72
CA THR A 139 5.25 3.14 -10.49
C THR A 139 4.72 4.30 -9.64
N THR A 140 3.95 4.03 -8.59
CA THR A 140 3.38 5.08 -7.74
C THR A 140 4.49 5.86 -7.06
N LYS A 141 4.39 7.19 -7.10
CA LYS A 141 5.34 8.10 -6.43
C LYS A 141 4.65 8.91 -5.36
N PHE A 142 5.39 9.23 -4.31
CA PHE A 142 4.97 10.14 -3.26
C PHE A 142 6.18 10.83 -2.63
N LYS A 143 5.92 11.88 -1.85
CA LYS A 143 6.95 12.63 -1.14
C LYS A 143 6.94 12.26 0.34
N ALA A 144 8.11 12.23 0.95
CA ALA A 144 8.25 12.00 2.38
C ALA A 144 9.28 12.97 2.97
N MET A 145 9.15 13.22 4.27
CA MET A 145 10.14 13.94 5.05
C MET A 145 10.65 13.04 6.16
N TYR A 146 11.96 12.89 6.26
CA TYR A 146 12.61 12.05 7.26
C TYR A 146 13.85 12.77 7.77
N GLU A 147 13.99 12.90 9.08
CA GLU A 147 15.11 13.59 9.74
C GLU A 147 15.41 15.01 9.20
N GLY A 148 14.37 15.71 8.72
CA GLY A 148 14.47 17.07 8.19
C GLY A 148 14.79 17.15 6.69
N GLU A 149 15.06 16.02 6.04
CA GLU A 149 15.35 15.93 4.61
C GLU A 149 14.12 15.50 3.80
N ARG A 150 14.06 15.90 2.53
CA ARG A 150 12.99 15.56 1.60
C ARG A 150 13.40 14.40 0.70
N TYR A 151 12.48 13.47 0.53
CA TYR A 151 12.67 12.30 -0.30
C TYR A 151 11.56 12.14 -1.34
N THR A 152 11.94 11.71 -2.53
CA THR A 152 11.03 11.14 -3.53
C THR A 152 11.02 9.63 -3.38
N CYS A 153 9.87 9.08 -3.02
CA CYS A 153 9.66 7.65 -2.88
C CYS A 153 8.97 7.10 -4.13
N THR A 154 9.45 5.95 -4.60
CA THR A 154 8.75 5.12 -5.58
C THR A 154 8.29 3.85 -4.88
N ALA A 155 6.98 3.58 -4.94
CA ALA A 155 6.39 2.41 -4.35
C ALA A 155 6.88 1.15 -5.06
N ASP A 156 7.49 0.24 -4.31
CA ASP A 156 7.76 -1.11 -4.76
C ASP A 156 6.49 -1.96 -4.67
N TYR A 157 5.73 -1.79 -3.59
CA TYR A 157 4.50 -2.52 -3.34
C TYR A 157 3.37 -1.60 -2.88
N TYR A 158 2.18 -1.87 -3.41
CA TYR A 158 0.91 -1.28 -2.99
C TYR A 158 0.17 -2.28 -2.11
N CYS A 159 -0.11 -1.90 -0.87
CA CYS A 159 -0.77 -2.74 0.11
C CYS A 159 -2.09 -2.11 0.55
N PRO A 160 -3.23 -2.42 -0.09
CA PRO A 160 -4.54 -2.04 0.41
C PRO A 160 -4.95 -2.84 1.65
N SER A 161 -5.66 -2.18 2.56
CA SER A 161 -6.26 -2.85 3.71
C SER A 161 -7.38 -3.80 3.27
N LEU A 162 -7.47 -4.93 3.98
CA LEU A 162 -8.53 -5.92 3.85
C LEU A 162 -9.62 -5.73 4.91
N ASP A 163 -9.43 -4.81 5.86
CA ASP A 163 -10.49 -4.44 6.78
C ASP A 163 -11.61 -3.74 5.99
N LEU A 164 -12.86 -4.11 6.23
CA LEU A 164 -14.01 -3.48 5.59
C LEU A 164 -14.58 -2.34 6.46
N GLY A 165 -13.96 -2.08 7.62
CA GLY A 165 -14.53 -1.30 8.68
C GLY A 165 -15.58 -2.13 9.41
N ALA A 166 -15.54 -2.16 10.74
CA ALA A 166 -16.64 -2.73 11.50
C ALA A 166 -17.94 -1.97 11.15
N GLN A 167 -18.94 -2.71 10.66
CA GLN A 167 -20.33 -2.23 10.59
C GLN A 167 -20.91 -2.02 11.98
#